data_AF-A0AAW2QHX3-F1
#
_entry.id   AF-A0AAW2QHX3-F1
#
_cell.length_a   1.000
_cell.length_b   1.000
_cell.length_c   1.000
_cell.angle_alpha   90.00
_cell.angle_beta   90.00
_cell.angle_gamma   90.00
#
_symmetry.space_group_name_H-M   'P 1'
#
loop_
_entity.id
_entity.type
_entity.pdbx_description
1 polymer ?
#
loop_
_entity_poly.entity_id
_entity_poly.type
_entity_poly.pdbx_seq_one_letter_code
_entity_poly.pdbx_strand_id
1 'polypeptide(L)'
;MVAQGSRRWESTAVGYFLGRRPYFPQLEAFARANWKGLQQVSANANGFLFFRFRNLAFMEEVIEEGPWLFQGQPVVLQQWEQGMSLRRQKHTKVPIWIRIRHFPMEYWTEDGLSAVASGVGTPLYTDKITKTCSRLDLRGM
;
A
#
# COMPACT_ATOMS: atom_id res chain seq x y z
N MET A 1 22.61 -15.65 13.25
CA MET A 1 21.76 -15.08 14.31
C MET A 1 20.74 -14.04 13.83
N VAL A 2 20.97 -13.30 12.73
CA VAL A 2 20.02 -12.28 12.23
C VAL A 2 18.91 -12.86 11.32
N ALA A 3 19.16 -14.01 10.67
CA ALA A 3 18.22 -14.64 9.73
C ALA A 3 16.93 -15.21 10.36
N GLN A 4 16.95 -15.53 11.67
CA GLN A 4 15.79 -16.12 12.36
C GLN A 4 14.75 -15.06 12.76
N GLY A 5 15.17 -13.81 12.94
CA GLY A 5 14.28 -12.69 13.21
C GLY A 5 13.48 -12.26 11.99
N SER A 6 14.04 -12.43 10.78
CA SER A 6 13.45 -11.94 9.52
C SER A 6 12.15 -12.64 9.14
N ARG A 7 12.07 -13.97 9.31
CA ARG A 7 10.86 -14.75 8.95
C ARG A 7 9.60 -14.29 9.68
N ARG A 8 9.74 -13.77 10.89
CA ARG A 8 8.59 -13.32 11.70
C ARG A 8 7.92 -12.06 11.12
N TRP A 9 8.63 -11.30 10.31
CA TRP A 9 8.17 -10.00 9.80
C TRP A 9 7.90 -10.01 8.29
N GLU A 10 8.10 -11.14 7.61
CA GLU A 10 7.89 -11.29 6.16
C GLU A 10 6.45 -10.95 5.73
N SER A 11 5.45 -11.22 6.56
CA SER A 11 4.04 -10.86 6.34
C SER A 11 3.62 -9.60 7.10
N THR A 12 4.55 -8.66 7.33
CA THR A 12 4.24 -7.40 8.02
C THR A 12 4.28 -6.21 7.09
N ALA A 13 3.18 -5.44 7.04
CA ALA A 13 3.18 -4.12 6.44
C ALA A 13 3.58 -3.08 7.49
N VAL A 14 4.44 -2.15 7.09
CA VAL A 14 4.76 -0.94 7.85
C VAL A 14 3.87 0.19 7.34
N GLY A 15 3.22 0.88 8.26
CA GLY A 15 2.42 2.06 7.95
C GLY A 15 2.87 3.32 8.68
N TYR A 16 2.57 4.48 8.11
CA TYR A 16 2.66 5.76 8.80
C TYR A 16 1.65 6.77 8.25
N PHE A 17 1.39 7.79 9.06
CA PHE A 17 0.51 8.91 8.73
C PHE A 17 1.33 10.15 8.39
N LEU A 18 0.93 10.87 7.34
CA LEU A 18 1.54 12.16 6.95
C LEU A 18 1.08 13.33 7.82
N GLY A 19 -0.02 13.16 8.56
CA GLY A 19 -0.60 14.19 9.42
C GLY A 19 -0.50 13.87 10.91
N ARG A 20 -1.53 14.28 11.67
CA ARG A 20 -1.67 13.95 13.09
C ARG A 20 -1.63 12.43 13.32
N ARG A 21 -1.01 12.01 14.42
CA ARG A 21 -1.00 10.60 14.82
C ARG A 21 -2.41 10.21 15.26
N PRO A 22 -2.99 9.12 14.73
CA PRO A 22 -4.31 8.67 15.12
C PRO A 22 -4.29 8.08 16.53
N TYR A 23 -5.46 8.05 17.17
CA TYR A 23 -5.64 7.32 18.43
C TYR A 23 -5.59 5.82 18.15
N PHE A 24 -4.59 5.14 18.74
CA PHE A 24 -4.23 3.76 18.39
C PHE A 24 -5.41 2.76 18.43
N PRO A 25 -6.28 2.74 19.46
CA PRO A 25 -7.39 1.79 19.50
C PRO A 25 -8.39 1.96 18.35
N GLN A 26 -8.68 3.19 17.92
CA GLN A 26 -9.59 3.44 16.80
C GLN A 26 -8.97 3.03 15.47
N LEU A 27 -7.67 3.29 15.30
CA LEU A 27 -6.92 2.84 14.14
C LEU A 27 -6.90 1.30 14.08
N GLU A 28 -6.63 0.64 15.20
CA GLU A 28 -6.61 -0.82 15.26
C GLU A 28 -7.98 -1.41 14.92
N ALA A 29 -9.06 -0.84 15.46
CA ALA A 29 -10.42 -1.26 15.13
C ALA A 29 -10.73 -1.08 13.63
N PHE A 30 -10.34 0.06 13.05
CA PHE A 30 -10.46 0.30 11.61
C PHE A 30 -9.69 -0.74 10.79
N ALA A 31 -8.41 -0.98 11.12
CA ALA A 31 -7.58 -1.93 10.42
C ALA A 31 -8.17 -3.35 10.49
N ARG A 32 -8.66 -3.77 11.67
CA ARG A 32 -9.30 -5.08 11.84
C ARG A 32 -10.62 -5.22 11.07
N ALA A 33 -11.38 -4.14 10.92
CA ALA A 33 -12.63 -4.14 10.18
C ALA A 33 -12.42 -4.19 8.66
N ASN A 34 -11.34 -3.62 8.14
CA ASN A 34 -11.12 -3.45 6.70
C ASN A 34 -10.08 -4.43 6.13
N TRP A 35 -9.13 -4.92 6.93
CA TRP A 35 -7.98 -5.67 6.41
C TRP A 35 -8.07 -7.15 6.78
N LYS A 36 -8.37 -7.96 5.76
CA LYS A 36 -8.45 -9.42 5.91
C LYS A 36 -7.10 -10.00 6.31
N GLY A 37 -7.14 -11.05 7.11
CA GLY A 37 -5.92 -11.76 7.53
C GLY A 37 -5.03 -10.99 8.52
N LEU A 38 -5.43 -9.80 8.98
CA LEU A 38 -4.71 -9.04 10.00
C LEU A 38 -4.71 -9.78 11.34
N GLN A 39 -3.53 -10.05 11.88
CA GLN A 39 -3.36 -10.75 13.16
C GLN A 39 -3.00 -9.79 14.29
N GLN A 40 -2.03 -8.91 14.05
CA GLN A 40 -1.47 -8.03 15.08
C GLN A 40 -1.26 -6.62 14.53
N VAL A 41 -1.62 -5.63 15.36
CA VAL A 41 -1.28 -4.22 15.16
C VAL A 41 -0.35 -3.80 16.29
N SER A 42 0.74 -3.11 15.95
CA SER A 42 1.65 -2.53 16.93
C SER A 42 2.18 -1.20 16.44
N ALA A 43 2.62 -0.35 17.36
CA ALA A 43 3.18 0.96 17.06
C ALA A 43 4.53 1.13 17.76
N ASN A 44 5.42 1.91 17.15
CA ASN A 44 6.63 2.36 17.83
C ASN A 44 6.53 3.83 18.26
N ALA A 45 7.45 4.27 19.12
CA ALA A 45 7.51 5.65 19.60
C ALA A 45 7.68 6.68 18.46
N ASN A 46 8.26 6.24 17.35
CA ASN A 46 8.47 7.05 16.14
C ASN A 46 7.19 7.21 15.30
N GLY A 47 6.06 6.63 15.70
CA GLY A 47 4.78 6.79 14.99
C GLY A 47 4.66 5.93 13.73
N PHE A 48 5.52 4.93 13.58
CA PHE A 48 5.29 3.84 12.63
C PHE A 48 4.38 2.80 13.24
N LEU A 49 3.60 2.19 12.36
CA LEU A 49 2.64 1.15 12.66
C LEU A 49 3.10 -0.11 11.95
N PHE A 50 2.88 -1.24 12.58
CA PHE A 50 3.22 -2.55 12.05
C PHE A 50 1.97 -3.41 12.08
N PHE A 51 1.60 -3.88 10.90
CA PHE A 51 0.40 -4.66 10.66
C PHE A 51 0.86 -6.04 10.21
N ARG A 52 0.81 -7.02 11.11
CA ARG A 52 1.20 -8.39 10.80
C ARG A 52 -0.01 -9.16 10.28
N PHE A 53 0.16 -9.75 9.11
CA PHE A 53 -0.83 -10.57 8.43
C PHE A 53 -0.54 -12.06 8.58
N ARG A 54 -1.57 -12.86 8.37
CA ARG A 54 -1.51 -14.32 8.39
C ARG A 54 -0.51 -14.88 7.38
N ASN A 55 -0.43 -14.26 6.20
CA ASN A 55 0.49 -14.63 5.14
C ASN A 55 0.82 -13.40 4.27
N LEU A 56 1.77 -13.58 3.35
CA LEU A 56 2.20 -12.54 2.42
C LEU A 56 1.07 -12.09 1.50
N ALA A 57 0.27 -13.02 0.98
CA ALA A 57 -0.81 -12.71 0.03
C ALA A 57 -1.85 -11.73 0.59
N PHE A 58 -2.30 -11.90 1.85
CA PHE A 58 -3.21 -10.95 2.49
C PHE A 58 -2.57 -9.58 2.71
N MET A 59 -1.26 -9.53 3.00
CA MET A 59 -0.54 -8.27 3.16
C MET A 59 -0.43 -7.54 1.82
N GLU A 60 -0.07 -8.25 0.75
CA GLU A 60 0.02 -7.72 -0.62
C GLU A 60 -1.35 -7.21 -1.09
N GLU A 61 -2.43 -8.00 -0.92
CA GLU A 61 -3.81 -7.60 -1.24
C GLU A 61 -4.17 -6.27 -0.55
N VAL A 62 -3.89 -6.14 0.74
CA VAL A 62 -4.17 -4.91 1.49
C VAL A 62 -3.31 -3.74 1.01
N ILE A 63 -2.03 -3.94 0.69
CA ILE A 63 -1.19 -2.87 0.16
C ILE A 63 -1.69 -2.41 -1.22
N GLU A 64 -2.09 -3.35 -2.08
CA GLU A 64 -2.58 -3.11 -3.45
C GLU A 64 -3.98 -2.50 -3.50
N GLU A 65 -4.88 -2.83 -2.55
CA GLU A 65 -6.22 -2.25 -2.45
C GLU A 65 -6.23 -0.77 -2.00
N GLY A 66 -5.08 -0.24 -1.58
CA GLY A 66 -4.92 1.17 -1.20
C GLY A 66 -5.19 2.15 -2.36
N PRO A 67 -5.35 3.45 -2.08
CA PRO A 67 -4.96 4.15 -0.85
C PRO A 67 -5.98 4.03 0.29
N TRP A 68 -5.49 3.74 1.50
CA TRP A 68 -6.32 3.68 2.69
C TRP A 68 -6.47 5.05 3.35
N LEU A 69 -7.70 5.40 3.73
CA LEU A 69 -8.01 6.62 4.45
C LEU A 69 -8.56 6.27 5.83
N PHE A 70 -7.89 6.76 6.88
CA PHE A 70 -8.42 6.72 8.24
C PHE A 70 -8.76 8.15 8.67
N GLN A 71 -10.04 8.41 8.93
CA GLN A 71 -10.54 9.75 9.30
C GLN A 71 -10.12 10.85 8.32
N GLY A 72 -10.14 10.53 7.02
CA GLY A 72 -9.74 11.44 5.94
C GLY A 72 -8.21 11.64 5.80
N GLN A 73 -7.40 10.98 6.62
CA GLN A 73 -5.94 11.01 6.51
C GLN A 73 -5.42 9.77 5.77
N PRO A 74 -4.53 9.93 4.77
CA PRO A 74 -3.95 8.80 4.07
C PRO A 74 -3.00 8.01 4.96
N VAL A 75 -3.15 6.69 4.91
CA VAL A 75 -2.22 5.73 5.50
C VAL A 75 -1.29 5.27 4.40
N VAL A 76 -0.01 5.63 4.51
CA VAL A 76 1.01 5.06 3.63
C VAL A 76 1.37 3.69 4.15
N LEU A 77 1.22 2.65 3.33
CA LEU A 77 1.58 1.27 3.64
C LEU A 77 2.68 0.78 2.69
N GLN A 78 3.62 0.01 3.22
CA GLN A 78 4.68 -0.65 2.47
C GLN A 78 5.05 -1.97 3.15
N GLN A 79 5.57 -2.93 2.40
CA GLN A 79 6.08 -4.18 2.97
C GLN A 79 7.29 -3.89 3.88
N TRP A 80 7.36 -4.58 5.01
CA TRP A 80 8.55 -4.55 5.86
C TRP A 80 9.68 -5.32 5.19
N GLU A 81 10.86 -4.70 5.11
CA GLU A 81 12.08 -5.34 4.62
C GLU A 81 13.20 -5.27 5.64
N GLN A 82 14.06 -6.29 5.63
CA GLN A 82 15.23 -6.31 6.51
C GLN A 82 16.19 -5.17 6.15
N GLY A 83 16.61 -4.40 7.14
CA GLY A 83 17.48 -3.24 6.92
C GLY A 83 16.73 -1.99 6.41
N MET A 84 15.39 -2.05 6.28
CA MET A 84 14.59 -0.89 5.95
C MET A 84 14.81 0.23 6.97
N SER A 85 15.29 1.36 6.48
CA SER A 85 15.33 2.59 7.26
C SER A 85 13.91 3.16 7.38
N LEU A 86 13.29 2.97 8.55
CA LEU A 86 12.03 3.60 8.93
C LEU A 86 12.22 5.11 9.10
N ARG A 87 12.32 5.82 7.97
CA ARG A 87 12.36 7.28 7.93
C ARG A 87 11.00 7.75 7.48
N ARG A 88 10.35 8.58 8.32
CA ARG A 88 9.33 9.50 7.82
C ARG A 88 10.13 10.39 6.90
N GLN A 89 10.17 10.11 5.59
CA GLN A 89 10.96 10.98 4.75
C GLN A 89 10.34 12.37 4.93
N LYS A 90 11.17 13.41 5.02
CA LYS A 90 10.70 14.76 4.79
C LYS A 90 10.26 14.75 3.32
N HIS A 91 9.05 14.26 3.06
CA HIS A 91 8.62 13.89 1.73
C HIS A 91 8.36 15.18 0.97
N THR A 92 9.29 15.55 0.07
CA THR A 92 8.96 16.44 -1.04
C THR A 92 8.11 15.71 -2.08
N LYS A 93 8.15 14.36 -2.10
CA LYS A 93 7.38 13.47 -2.98
C LYS A 93 7.03 12.15 -2.26
N VAL A 94 5.80 11.67 -2.38
CA VAL A 94 5.32 10.37 -1.84
C VAL A 94 4.84 9.52 -3.02
N PRO A 95 5.27 8.25 -3.17
CA PRO A 95 4.69 7.35 -4.16
C PRO A 95 3.23 7.07 -3.79
N ILE A 96 2.29 7.38 -4.68
CA ILE A 96 0.87 7.09 -4.51
C ILE A 96 0.39 6.17 -5.63
N TRP A 97 -0.44 5.20 -5.28
CA TRP A 97 -1.17 4.37 -6.24
C TRP A 97 -2.36 5.18 -6.77
N ILE A 98 -2.41 5.37 -8.09
CA ILE A 98 -3.50 6.07 -8.78
C ILE A 98 -4.29 5.07 -9.62
N ARG A 99 -5.60 5.01 -9.42
CA ARG A 99 -6.50 4.18 -10.23
C ARG A 99 -7.22 5.08 -11.25
N ILE A 100 -6.85 4.95 -12.52
CA ILE A 100 -7.48 5.69 -13.62
C ILE A 100 -8.74 4.93 -14.06
N ARG A 101 -9.91 5.58 -13.97
CA ARG A 101 -11.19 5.01 -14.44
C ARG A 101 -11.45 5.42 -15.88
N HIS A 102 -12.14 4.55 -16.66
CA HIS A 102 -12.50 4.79 -18.06
C HIS A 102 -11.29 5.03 -18.98
N PHE A 103 -10.19 4.33 -18.72
CA PHE A 103 -9.00 4.42 -19.54
C PHE A 103 -9.31 3.88 -20.95
N PRO A 104 -9.18 4.69 -22.02
CA PRO A 104 -9.50 4.23 -23.37
C PRO A 104 -8.57 3.08 -23.76
N MET A 105 -9.12 2.05 -24.41
CA MET A 105 -8.35 0.84 -24.74
C MET A 105 -7.18 1.15 -25.66
N GLU A 106 -7.26 2.20 -26.47
CA GLU A 106 -6.20 2.63 -27.38
C GLU A 106 -4.91 3.04 -26.63
N TYR A 107 -5.02 3.46 -25.37
CA TYR A 107 -3.88 3.86 -24.55
C TYR A 107 -3.32 2.71 -23.68
N TRP A 108 -3.87 1.48 -23.79
CA TRP A 108 -3.41 0.30 -23.04
C TRP A 108 -2.11 -0.29 -23.59
N THR A 109 -1.15 0.59 -23.89
CA THR A 109 0.22 0.28 -24.28
C THR A 109 1.17 0.84 -23.24
N GLU A 110 2.41 0.35 -23.19
CA GLU A 110 3.41 0.87 -22.27
C GLU A 110 3.60 2.39 -22.44
N ASP A 111 3.62 2.87 -23.69
CA ASP A 111 3.72 4.29 -24.03
C ASP A 111 2.48 5.09 -23.61
N GLY A 112 1.26 4.55 -23.83
CA GLY A 112 0.02 5.23 -23.45
C GLY A 112 -0.16 5.34 -21.94
N LEU A 113 0.17 4.27 -21.21
CA LEU A 113 0.17 4.26 -19.74
C LEU A 113 1.22 5.23 -19.18
N SER A 114 2.43 5.23 -19.75
CA SER A 114 3.50 6.15 -19.36
C SER A 114 3.10 7.60 -19.63
N ALA A 115 2.52 7.89 -20.80
CA ALA A 115 2.06 9.23 -21.16
C ALA A 115 1.00 9.76 -20.18
N VAL A 116 -0.01 8.95 -19.85
CA VAL A 116 -1.04 9.38 -18.89
C VAL A 116 -0.50 9.50 -17.47
N ALA A 117 0.34 8.55 -17.03
CA ALA A 117 0.96 8.62 -15.71
C ALA A 117 1.90 9.83 -15.58
N SER A 118 2.61 10.19 -16.66
CA SER A 118 3.49 11.37 -16.72
C SER A 118 2.76 12.69 -16.46
N GLY A 119 1.47 12.77 -16.82
CA GLY A 119 0.62 13.92 -16.54
C GLY A 119 0.28 14.09 -15.06
N VAL A 120 0.33 13.01 -14.27
CA VAL A 120 0.09 13.04 -12.82
C VAL A 120 1.39 13.19 -12.02
N GLY A 121 2.49 12.61 -12.52
CA GLY A 121 3.79 12.68 -11.87
C GLY A 121 4.82 11.79 -12.54
N THR A 122 5.90 11.43 -11.84
CA THR A 122 6.88 10.48 -12.35
C THR A 122 6.41 9.06 -12.05
N PRO A 123 6.02 8.23 -13.04
CA PRO A 123 5.67 6.84 -12.80
C PRO A 123 6.86 6.07 -12.21
N LEU A 124 6.62 5.33 -11.13
CA LEU A 124 7.67 4.56 -10.43
C LEU A 124 7.58 3.06 -10.72
N TYR A 125 6.36 2.52 -10.81
CA TYR A 125 6.09 1.12 -11.12
C TYR A 125 4.77 1.02 -11.90
N THR A 126 4.73 0.11 -12.88
CA THR A 126 3.50 -0.28 -13.59
C THR A 126 3.08 -1.66 -13.08
N ASP A 127 1.84 -1.79 -12.63
CA ASP A 127 1.33 -3.02 -12.01
C ASP A 127 1.42 -4.23 -12.97
N LYS A 128 1.66 -5.43 -12.43
CA LYS A 128 1.75 -6.67 -13.23
C LYS A 128 0.43 -6.98 -13.93
N ILE A 129 -0.70 -6.53 -13.36
CA ILE A 129 -2.03 -6.64 -13.95
C ILE A 129 -2.12 -5.85 -15.26
N THR A 130 -1.49 -4.67 -15.32
CA THR A 130 -1.48 -3.84 -16.53
C THR A 130 -0.58 -4.42 -17.62
N LYS A 131 0.51 -5.11 -17.24
CA LYS A 131 1.37 -5.87 -18.18
C LYS A 131 0.67 -7.07 -18.83
N THR A 132 -0.34 -7.64 -18.18
CA THR A 132 -0.90 -8.95 -18.57
C THR A 132 -2.27 -8.85 -19.24
N CYS A 133 -2.91 -7.67 -19.24
CA CYS A 133 -4.16 -7.41 -19.96
C CYS A 133 -5.27 -8.46 -19.69
N SER A 134 -5.36 -8.98 -18.46
CA SER A 134 -6.11 -10.22 -18.18
C SER A 134 -7.31 -10.09 -17.24
N ARG A 135 -7.89 -8.90 -17.05
CA ARG A 135 -9.24 -8.80 -16.43
C ARG A 135 -10.08 -7.65 -16.98
N LEU A 136 -10.77 -7.95 -18.08
CA LEU A 136 -11.99 -7.26 -18.53
C LEU A 136 -13.20 -7.89 -17.83
N ASP A 137 -13.40 -7.63 -16.54
CA ASP A 137 -14.69 -7.97 -15.91
C ASP A 137 -15.61 -6.74 -15.97
N LEU A 138 -16.35 -6.66 -17.07
CA LEU A 138 -17.64 -5.99 -17.13
C LEU A 138 -18.68 -6.91 -16.47
N ARG A 139 -19.06 -6.63 -15.22
CA ARG A 139 -20.38 -6.94 -14.67
C ARG A 139 -20.87 -5.62 -14.08
N GLY A 140 -21.86 -4.95 -14.63
CA GLY A 140 -23.15 -5.41 -15.12
C GLY A 140 -24.15 -4.46 -14.44
N MET A 141 -25.14 -4.00 -15.19
CA MET A 141 -26.18 -3.02 -14.82
C MET A 141 -26.66 -3.07 -13.36
#